data_AF-A0A5C6E6P2-F1
#
_entry.id   AF-A0A5C6E6P2-F1
#
_cell.length_a   1.000
_cell.length_b   1.000
_cell.length_c   1.000
_cell.angle_alpha   90.00
_cell.angle_beta   90.00
_cell.angle_gamma   90.00
#
_symmetry.space_group_name_H-M   'P 1'
#
loop_
_entity.id
_entity.type
_entity.pdbx_description
1 polymer ?
#
loop_
_entity_poly.entity_id
_entity_poly.type
_entity_poly.pdbx_seq_one_letter_code
_entity_poly.pdbx_strand_id
1 'polypeptide(L)' 'MVYFGPGVHDLTNRSVGDNKTIYIAGGAYIRGAMDADEKPVQIGLSDMLLPTFKLSGKNISIRGSPLCQHE' A
#
# COMPACT_ATOMS: atom_id res chain seq x y z
N MET A 1 -2.09 6.94 12.63
CA MET A 1 -2.46 7.41 11.28
C MET A 1 -1.24 7.32 10.37
N VAL A 2 -1.42 7.03 9.09
CA VAL A 2 -0.39 7.08 8.04
C VAL A 2 -0.87 8.10 7.01
N TYR A 3 -0.05 9.09 6.65
CA TYR A 3 -0.44 10.18 5.74
C TYR A 3 0.53 10.28 4.57
N PHE A 4 0.01 10.29 3.36
CA PHE A 4 0.75 10.51 2.12
C PHE A 4 0.30 11.83 1.50
N GLY A 5 1.18 12.83 1.55
CA GLY A 5 0.97 14.13 0.91
C GLY A 5 1.15 14.07 -0.61
N PRO A 6 0.76 15.13 -1.34
CA PRO A 6 0.95 15.21 -2.79
C PRO A 6 2.41 15.00 -3.18
N GLY A 7 2.65 14.24 -4.26
CA GLY A 7 3.97 13.78 -4.68
C GLY A 7 4.05 12.27 -4.90
N VAL A 8 5.19 11.81 -5.40
CA VAL A 8 5.45 10.39 -5.65
C VAL A 8 6.04 9.75 -4.40
N HIS A 9 5.44 8.65 -3.95
CA HIS A 9 5.92 7.84 -2.82
C HIS A 9 6.14 6.40 -3.29
N ASP A 10 7.39 5.96 -3.30
CA ASP A 10 7.76 4.57 -3.55
C ASP A 10 7.69 3.77 -2.24
N LEU A 11 6.88 2.73 -2.23
CA LEU A 11 6.62 1.86 -1.08
C LEU A 11 6.85 0.41 -1.48
N THR A 12 7.62 -0.32 -0.66
CA THR A 12 7.78 -1.77 -0.74
C THR A 12 6.68 -2.45 0.08
N ASN A 13 6.98 -3.06 1.22
CA ASN A 13 5.98 -3.63 2.14
C ASN A 13 5.73 -2.73 3.34
N ARG A 14 4.52 -2.18 3.47
CA ARG A 14 4.08 -1.53 4.72
C ARG A 14 3.00 -2.34 5.41
N SER A 15 3.34 -2.89 6.57
CA SER A 15 2.39 -3.49 7.50
C SER A 15 1.61 -2.42 8.27
N VAL A 16 0.29 -2.46 8.17
CA VAL A 16 -0.63 -1.54 8.83
C VAL A 16 -1.50 -2.34 9.81
N GLY A 17 -1.28 -2.09 11.10
CA GLY A 17 -1.98 -2.72 12.21
C GLY A 17 -3.33 -2.08 12.58
N ASP A 18 -3.94 -2.59 13.65
CA ASP A 18 -5.27 -2.21 14.14
C ASP A 18 -5.44 -0.70 14.38
N ASN A 19 -6.67 -0.21 14.20
CA ASN A 19 -7.09 1.18 14.45
C ASN A 19 -6.26 2.25 13.70
N LYS A 20 -5.57 1.88 12.62
CA LYS A 20 -4.84 2.82 11.78
C LYS A 20 -5.69 3.22 10.58
N THR A 21 -5.72 4.53 10.34
CA THR A 21 -6.22 5.10 9.08
C THR A 21 -5.02 5.48 8.21
N ILE A 22 -5.05 5.04 6.95
CA ILE A 22 -4.15 5.47 5.88
C ILE A 22 -4.88 6.57 5.11
N TYR A 23 -4.28 7.75 5.01
CA TYR A 23 -4.80 8.88 4.28
C TYR A 23 -3.89 9.18 3.08
N ILE A 24 -4.47 9.22 1.88
CA ILE A 24 -3.77 9.52 0.63
C ILE A 24 -4.35 10.82 0.07
N ALA A 25 -3.58 11.91 0.14
CA ALA A 25 -4.03 13.21 -0.33
C ALA A 25 -4.24 13.24 -1.85
N GLY A 26 -5.06 14.19 -2.32
CA GLY A 26 -5.18 14.48 -3.75
C GLY A 26 -3.82 14.88 -4.33
N GLY A 27 -3.43 14.27 -5.46
CA GLY A 27 -2.12 14.47 -6.08
C GLY A 27 -1.00 13.64 -5.46
N ALA A 28 -1.29 12.73 -4.53
CA ALA A 28 -0.34 11.71 -4.09
C ALA A 28 -0.36 10.53 -5.07
N TYR A 29 0.83 10.04 -5.43
CA TYR A 29 1.04 8.90 -6.31
C TYR A 29 1.84 7.83 -5.55
N ILE A 30 1.25 6.66 -5.35
CA ILE A 30 1.91 5.55 -4.63
C ILE A 30 2.44 4.55 -5.66
N ARG A 31 3.76 4.35 -5.67
CA ARG A 31 4.43 3.34 -6.48
C ARG A 31 4.73 2.13 -5.60
N GLY A 32 4.21 0.97 -5.99
CA GLY A 32 4.66 -0.30 -5.44
C GLY A 32 6.05 -0.61 -5.99
N ALA A 33 7.08 -0.42 -5.18
CA ALA A 33 8.42 -0.90 -5.48
C ALA A 33 8.55 -2.34 -4.99
N MET A 34 9.29 -3.17 -5.71
CA MET A 34 9.74 -4.46 -5.18
C MET A 34 11.20 -4.35 -4.82
N ASP A 35 11.52 -4.69 -3.58
CA ASP A 35 12.91 -4.90 -3.20
C ASP A 35 13.39 -6.25 -3.78
N ALA A 36 14.67 -6.36 -4.12
CA ALA A 36 15.20 -7.61 -4.70
C ALA A 36 15.16 -8.79 -3.72
N ASP A 37 15.00 -8.50 -2.42
CA ASP A 37 14.87 -9.49 -1.33
C ASP A 37 13.40 -9.85 -1.01
N GLU A 38 12.42 -9.17 -1.63
CA GLU A 38 11.00 -9.38 -1.36
C GLU A 38 10.49 -10.68 -2.00
N LYS A 39 10.26 -11.70 -1.16
CA LYS A 39 9.77 -13.02 -1.59
C LYS A 39 8.29 -12.96 -1.97
N PRO A 40 7.88 -13.50 -3.14
CA PRO A 40 6.47 -13.54 -3.54
C PRO A 40 5.63 -14.23 -2.47
N VAL A 41 4.43 -13.69 -2.22
CA VAL A 41 3.50 -14.27 -1.26
C VAL A 41 2.54 -15.16 -2.02
N GLN A 42 2.50 -16.42 -1.61
CA GLN A 42 1.54 -17.38 -2.15
C GLN A 42 0.17 -17.09 -1.56
N ILE A 43 -0.77 -16.63 -2.40
CA ILE A 43 -2.17 -16.43 -2.03
C ILE A 43 -2.99 -17.47 -2.82
N GLY A 44 -3.30 -18.59 -2.16
CA GLY A 44 -3.99 -19.70 -2.81
C GLY A 44 -3.07 -20.48 -3.75
N LEU A 45 -3.47 -20.62 -5.02
CA LEU A 45 -2.76 -21.39 -6.06
C LEU A 45 -1.85 -20.53 -6.95
N SER A 46 -1.66 -19.25 -6.61
CA SER A 46 -0.88 -18.31 -7.42
C SER A 46 0.19 -17.61 -6.58
N ASP A 47 1.40 -17.57 -7.13
CA ASP A 47 2.47 -16.71 -6.62
C ASP A 47 2.10 -15.26 -6.95
N MET A 48 1.62 -14.54 -5.94
CA MET A 48 1.27 -13.13 -6.08
C MET A 48 2.43 -12.28 -5.58
N LEU A 49 2.69 -11.21 -6.32
CA LEU A 49 3.61 -10.18 -5.90
C LEU A 49 3.17 -9.62 -4.53
N LEU A 50 4.13 -9.36 -3.65
CA LEU A 50 3.87 -8.84 -2.31
C LEU A 50 3.00 -7.58 -2.38
N PRO A 51 1.87 -7.52 -1.66
CA PRO A 51 1.04 -6.32 -1.66
C PRO A 51 1.79 -5.16 -0.98
N THR A 52 1.76 -3.99 -1.62
CA THR A 52 2.42 -2.76 -1.12
C THR A 52 1.94 -2.37 0.28
N PHE A 53 0.67 -2.63 0.58
CA PHE A 53 0.09 -2.46 1.90
C PHE A 53 -0.41 -3.79 2.44
N LYS A 54 0.18 -4.27 3.54
CA LYS A 54 -0.33 -5.42 4.28
C LYS A 54 -1.23 -4.91 5.41
N LEU A 55 -2.53 -4.95 5.18
CA LEU A 55 -3.53 -4.59 6.19
C LEU A 55 -3.78 -5.82 7.06
N SER A 56 -3.36 -5.77 8.33
CA SER A 56 -3.56 -6.88 9.26
C SER A 56 -4.00 -6.34 10.60
N GLY A 57 -5.29 -6.53 10.91
CA GLY A 57 -5.91 -6.01 12.13
C GLY A 57 -7.38 -5.67 11.94
N LYS A 58 -8.02 -5.15 12.99
CA LYS A 58 -9.39 -4.66 13.02
C LYS A 58 -9.44 -3.13 12.89
N ASN A 59 -10.53 -2.65 12.29
CA ASN A 59 -10.83 -1.21 12.16
C ASN A 59 -9.74 -0.41 11.42
N ILE A 60 -9.29 -0.95 10.28
CA ILE A 60 -8.36 -0.28 9.38
C ILE A 60 -9.16 0.46 8.31
N SER A 61 -8.79 1.71 8.02
CA SER A 61 -9.47 2.52 6.99
C SER A 61 -8.44 3.10 6.02
N ILE A 62 -8.73 3.01 4.73
CA ILE A 62 -8.01 3.75 3.68
C ILE A 62 -8.93 4.87 3.22
N ARG A 63 -8.46 6.11 3.24
CA ARG A 63 -9.21 7.29 2.81
C ARG A 63 -8.32 8.16 1.92
N GLY A 64 -8.91 8.85 0.96
CA GLY A 64 -8.15 9.71 0.08
C GLY A 64 -8.80 9.93 -1.28
N SER A 65 -8.17 10.78 -2.08
CA SER A 65 -8.51 10.99 -3.49
C SER A 65 -7.25 10.79 -4.35
N PRO A 66 -6.63 9.59 -4.31
CA PRO A 66 -5.41 9.32 -5.07
C PRO A 66 -5.68 9.42 -6.57
N LEU A 67 -4.63 9.74 -7.34
CA LEU A 67 -4.66 9.61 -8.79
C LEU A 67 -4.30 8.15 -9.14
N CYS A 68 -5.25 7.40 -9.68
CA CYS A 68 -4.99 6.09 -10.27
C CYS A 68 -4.77 6.26 -11.78
N GLN A 69 -3.57 5.99 -12.27
CA GLN A 69 -3.35 5.77 -13.71
C GLN A 69 -3.36 4.27 -13.98
N HIS A 70 -4.15 3.89 -14.99
CA HIS A 70 -4.12 2.57 -15.62
C HIS A 70 -3.46 2.80 -16.98
N GLU A 71 -2.24 2.29 -17.15
CA GLU A 71 -1.55 2.22 -18.44
C GLU A 71 -1.85 0.90 -19.14
#